data_AF-A0A9W8RKS1-F1
#
_entry.id   AF-A0A9W8RKS1-F1
#
_cell.length_a   1.000
_cell.length_b   1.000
_cell.length_c   1.000
_cell.angle_alpha   90.00
_cell.angle_beta   90.00
_cell.angle_gamma   90.00
#
_symmetry.space_group_name_H-M   'P 1'
#
loop_
_entity.id
_entity.type
_entity.pdbx_description
1 polymer ?
#
loop_
_entity_poly.entity_id
_entity_poly.type
_entity_poly.pdbx_seq_one_letter_code
_entity_poly.pdbx_strand_id
1 'polypeptide(L)'
;MTLKGGEVAEHNNAKSCWVIIHGKVYDVTDFLLEHPGGSKIILRYAGKDATNEFDPVHPPDTLDKYLEQSKHLGPIDMATVTEEKKDDDPDEAARLERITQKPLLSQCYNLLDFEAVARRVMKKPA
;
A
#
# COMPACT_ATOMS: atom_id res chain seq x y z
N MET A 1 9.15 -16.82 18.30
CA MET A 1 10.15 -16.98 17.22
C MET A 1 9.89 -15.86 16.23
N THR A 2 10.94 -15.22 15.73
CA THR A 2 10.83 -14.04 14.86
C THR A 2 11.21 -14.45 13.44
N LEU A 3 10.37 -14.11 12.47
CA LEU A 3 10.60 -14.41 11.05
C LEU A 3 11.71 -13.52 10.48
N LYS A 4 12.34 -13.95 9.38
CA LYS A 4 13.36 -13.18 8.67
C LYS A 4 12.85 -12.71 7.31
N GLY A 5 13.35 -11.57 6.83
CA GLY A 5 12.98 -10.99 5.53
C GLY A 5 13.23 -11.94 4.37
N GLY A 6 14.34 -12.70 4.40
CA GLY A 6 14.64 -13.70 3.37
C GLY A 6 13.59 -14.82 3.27
N GLU A 7 13.04 -15.27 4.41
CA GLU A 7 11.98 -16.28 4.45
C GLU A 7 10.68 -15.72 3.88
N VAL A 8 10.29 -14.51 4.28
CA VAL A 8 9.08 -13.86 3.76
C VAL A 8 9.18 -13.59 2.26
N ALA A 9 10.36 -13.24 1.75
CA ALA A 9 10.59 -12.96 0.34
C ALA A 9 10.37 -14.17 -0.59
N GLU A 10 10.37 -15.40 -0.06
CA GLU A 10 10.04 -16.62 -0.82
C GLU A 10 8.53 -16.71 -1.15
N HIS A 11 7.69 -16.04 -0.36
CA HIS A 11 6.23 -16.03 -0.49
C HIS A 11 5.74 -14.84 -1.33
N ASN A 12 6.16 -14.82 -2.60
CA ASN A 12 6.07 -13.66 -3.49
C ASN A 12 5.12 -13.82 -4.70
N ASN A 13 4.19 -14.77 -4.67
CA ASN A 13 3.32 -15.03 -5.82
C ASN A 13 1.91 -15.52 -5.42
N ALA A 14 1.00 -15.66 -6.39
CA ALA A 14 -0.40 -15.98 -6.12
C ALA A 14 -0.64 -17.36 -5.48
N LYS A 15 0.32 -18.28 -5.53
CA LYS A 15 0.22 -19.59 -4.86
C LYS A 15 0.73 -19.55 -3.42
N SER A 16 1.52 -18.54 -3.08
CA SER A 16 2.07 -18.34 -1.75
C SER A 16 2.45 -16.87 -1.61
N CYS A 17 1.61 -16.12 -0.90
CA CYS A 17 1.68 -14.67 -0.81
C CYS A 17 1.64 -14.22 0.64
N TRP A 18 2.80 -13.78 1.14
CA TRP A 18 2.90 -13.15 2.45
C TRP A 18 3.18 -11.67 2.29
N VAL A 19 2.75 -10.87 3.26
CA VAL A 19 3.04 -9.43 3.30
C VAL A 19 3.45 -9.03 4.70
N ILE A 20 4.30 -8.02 4.80
CA ILE A 20 4.71 -7.42 6.07
C ILE A 20 3.92 -6.13 6.24
N ILE A 21 3.25 -5.99 7.39
CA ILE A 21 2.54 -4.77 7.79
C ILE A 21 2.87 -4.49 9.25
N HIS A 22 3.41 -3.31 9.53
CA HIS A 22 3.86 -2.88 10.87
C HIS A 22 4.79 -3.90 11.56
N GLY A 23 5.74 -4.47 10.83
CA GLY A 23 6.70 -5.43 11.38
C GLY A 23 6.10 -6.78 11.80
N LYS A 24 4.91 -7.11 11.27
CA LYS A 24 4.27 -8.42 11.42
C LYS A 24 4.02 -9.03 10.05
N VAL A 25 4.08 -10.34 9.95
CA VAL A 25 3.88 -11.10 8.72
C VAL A 25 2.48 -11.69 8.70
N TYR A 26 1.83 -11.58 7.54
CA TYR A 26 0.49 -12.07 7.30
C TYR A 26 0.47 -12.95 6.06
N ASP A 27 -0.12 -14.14 6.17
CA ASP A 27 -0.42 -14.98 5.02
C ASP A 27 -1.74 -14.55 4.40
N VAL A 28 -1.68 -13.91 3.24
CA VAL A 28 -2.85 -13.39 2.53
C VAL A 28 -3.17 -14.20 1.27
N THR A 29 -2.57 -15.38 1.12
CA THR A 29 -2.70 -16.23 -0.08
C THR A 29 -4.17 -16.50 -0.42
N ASP A 30 -4.96 -16.96 0.55
CA ASP A 30 -6.36 -17.29 0.35
C ASP A 30 -7.24 -16.03 0.23
N PHE A 31 -6.80 -14.92 0.84
CA PHE A 31 -7.53 -13.65 0.83
C PHE A 31 -7.37 -12.88 -0.50
N LEU A 32 -6.44 -13.26 -1.37
CA LEU A 32 -6.13 -12.53 -2.62
C LEU A 32 -7.39 -12.24 -3.46
N LEU A 33 -8.30 -13.21 -3.59
CA LEU A 33 -9.51 -13.07 -4.41
C LEU A 33 -10.64 -12.32 -3.70
N GLU A 34 -10.59 -12.22 -2.38
CA GLU A 34 -11.60 -11.56 -1.55
C GLU A 34 -11.25 -10.10 -1.28
N HIS A 35 -10.01 -9.69 -1.54
CA HIS A 35 -9.55 -8.33 -1.31
C HIS A 35 -10.36 -7.30 -2.13
N PRO A 36 -11.07 -6.35 -1.49
CA PRO A 36 -11.92 -5.37 -2.20
C PRO A 36 -11.15 -4.45 -3.15
N GLY A 37 -9.86 -4.19 -2.88
CA GLY A 37 -8.97 -3.42 -3.76
C GLY A 37 -8.41 -4.24 -4.94
N GLY A 38 -8.77 -5.52 -5.04
CA GLY A 38 -8.30 -6.47 -6.06
C GLY A 38 -6.97 -7.15 -5.70
N SER A 39 -6.73 -8.33 -6.26
CA SER A 39 -5.53 -9.14 -5.97
C SER A 39 -4.21 -8.51 -6.45
N LYS A 40 -4.26 -7.75 -7.55
CA LYS A 40 -3.07 -7.21 -8.23
C LYS A 40 -2.23 -6.32 -7.33
N ILE A 41 -2.86 -5.50 -6.48
CA ILE A 41 -2.13 -4.59 -5.60
C ILE A 41 -1.40 -5.36 -4.48
N ILE A 42 -2.01 -6.41 -3.93
CA ILE A 42 -1.35 -7.29 -2.95
C ILE A 42 -0.16 -8.00 -3.61
N LEU A 43 -0.35 -8.56 -4.80
CA LEU A 43 0.69 -9.29 -5.53
C LEU A 43 1.93 -8.43 -5.85
N ARG A 44 1.76 -7.11 -6.02
CA ARG A 44 2.89 -6.18 -6.19
C ARG A 44 3.82 -6.15 -4.97
N TYR A 45 3.25 -6.38 -3.78
CA TYR A 45 3.95 -6.39 -2.49
C TYR A 45 4.12 -7.79 -1.89
N ALA A 46 3.85 -8.85 -2.67
CA ALA A 46 4.05 -10.21 -2.21
C ALA A 46 5.53 -10.43 -1.84
N GLY A 47 5.75 -10.92 -0.61
CA GLY A 47 7.05 -11.13 -0.01
C GLY A 47 7.74 -9.87 0.51
N LYS A 48 7.02 -8.74 0.62
CA LYS A 48 7.60 -7.42 0.94
C LYS A 48 6.86 -6.71 2.07
N ASP A 49 7.44 -5.61 2.55
CA ASP A 49 6.77 -4.65 3.41
C ASP A 49 5.86 -3.74 2.60
N ALA A 50 4.57 -3.75 2.96
CA ALA A 50 3.50 -2.99 2.33
C ALA A 50 2.94 -1.91 3.26
N THR A 51 3.54 -1.67 4.43
CA THR A 51 3.01 -0.78 5.48
C THR A 51 2.68 0.61 4.92
N ASN A 52 3.61 1.22 4.18
CA ASN A 52 3.45 2.57 3.64
C ASN A 52 2.31 2.70 2.62
N GLU A 53 1.96 1.59 1.95
CA GLU A 53 0.90 1.54 0.97
C GLU A 53 -0.43 1.05 1.57
N PHE A 54 -0.36 0.33 2.69
CA PHE A 54 -1.53 -0.15 3.43
C PHE A 54 -2.18 0.97 4.26
N ASP A 55 -1.38 1.72 5.05
CA ASP A 55 -1.86 2.71 6.01
C ASP A 55 -2.76 3.81 5.43
N PRO A 56 -2.49 4.38 4.24
CA PRO A 56 -3.30 5.48 3.72
C PRO A 56 -4.71 5.07 3.29
N VAL A 57 -4.95 3.78 3.10
CA VAL A 57 -6.20 3.26 2.49
C VAL A 57 -6.98 2.32 3.42
N HIS A 58 -6.37 1.80 4.48
CA HIS A 58 -7.01 0.89 5.43
C HIS A 58 -7.05 1.45 6.85
N PRO A 59 -8.19 1.34 7.56
CA PRO A 59 -8.24 1.55 8.99
C PRO A 59 -7.29 0.62 9.76
N PRO A 60 -6.74 1.02 10.92
CA PRO A 60 -5.79 0.23 11.69
C PRO A 60 -6.29 -1.16 12.13
N ASP A 61 -7.61 -1.33 12.28
CA ASP A 61 -8.24 -2.58 12.73
C ASP A 61 -8.68 -3.51 11.59
N THR A 62 -8.30 -3.19 10.34
CA THR A 62 -8.71 -3.95 9.15
C THR A 62 -8.22 -5.40 9.20
N LEU A 63 -6.95 -5.64 9.55
CA LEU A 63 -6.39 -6.99 9.57
C LEU A 63 -7.08 -7.86 10.63
N ASP A 64 -7.31 -7.33 11.83
CA ASP A 64 -7.95 -8.07 12.92
C ASP A 64 -9.43 -8.39 12.63
N LYS A 65 -10.09 -7.60 11.78
CA LYS A 65 -11.51 -7.79 11.43
C LYS A 65 -11.73 -8.74 10.26
N TYR A 66 -10.86 -8.69 9.25
CA TYR A 66 -11.12 -9.31 7.95
C TYR A 66 -10.17 -10.45 7.62
N LEU A 67 -9.06 -10.59 8.35
CA LEU A 67 -8.13 -11.70 8.18
C LEU A 67 -8.22 -12.64 9.38
N GLU A 68 -8.27 -13.94 9.12
CA GLU A 68 -8.34 -14.93 10.19
C GLU A 68 -7.07 -14.88 11.06
N GLN A 69 -7.24 -15.03 12.38
CA GLN A 69 -6.14 -15.01 13.33
C GLN A 69 -5.04 -16.05 13.03
N SER A 70 -5.41 -17.18 12.41
CA SER A 70 -4.49 -18.24 11.97
C SER A 70 -3.47 -17.76 10.93
N LYS A 71 -3.79 -16.70 10.20
CA LYS A 71 -2.97 -16.10 9.14
C LYS A 71 -2.00 -15.03 9.66
N HIS A 72 -2.08 -14.69 10.95
CA HIS A 72 -1.16 -13.76 11.61
C HIS A 72 0.08 -14.54 12.05
N LEU A 73 1.06 -14.67 11.15
CA LEU A 73 2.23 -15.53 11.35
C LEU A 73 3.17 -15.04 12.45
N GLY A 74 3.14 -13.72 12.74
CA GLY A 74 3.81 -13.13 13.88
C GLY A 74 4.84 -12.06 13.51
N PRO A 75 5.74 -11.70 14.45
CA PRO A 75 6.70 -10.62 14.25
C PRO A 75 7.85 -11.01 13.33
N ILE A 76 8.40 -10.02 12.62
CA ILE A 76 9.58 -10.14 11.76
C ILE A 76 10.74 -9.28 12.25
N ASP A 77 11.96 -9.73 11.96
CA ASP A 77 13.17 -8.93 12.14
C ASP A 77 13.33 -7.96 10.96
N MET A 78 12.86 -6.72 11.15
CA MET A 78 12.90 -5.66 10.13
C MET A 78 14.32 -5.35 9.62
N ALA A 79 15.37 -5.63 10.41
CA ALA A 79 16.76 -5.43 9.96
C ALA A 79 17.16 -6.37 8.81
N THR A 80 16.39 -7.44 8.59
CA THR A 80 16.64 -8.44 7.54
C THR A 80 15.77 -8.25 6.30
N VAL A 81 14.86 -7.26 6.31
CA VAL A 81 13.97 -6.95 5.19
C VAL A 81 14.70 -6.02 4.23
N THR A 82 14.71 -6.38 2.94
CA THR A 82 15.23 -5.50 1.90
C THR A 82 14.20 -4.44 1.57
N GLU A 83 14.50 -3.17 1.82
CA GLU A 83 13.65 -2.07 1.39
C GLU A 83 13.70 -1.91 -0.13
N GLU A 84 12.53 -1.84 -0.78
CA GLU A 84 12.48 -1.43 -2.18
C GLU A 84 12.71 0.08 -2.26
N LYS A 85 13.70 0.48 -3.06
CA LYS A 85 13.86 1.89 -3.41
C LYS A 85 12.63 2.31 -4.20
N LYS A 86 11.90 3.31 -3.71
CA LYS A 86 10.89 4.00 -4.53
C LYS A 86 11.61 4.59 -5.73
N ASP A 87 11.25 4.14 -6.93
CA ASP A 87 11.76 4.72 -8.17
C ASP A 87 11.46 6.22 -8.19
N ASP A 88 12.41 7.01 -8.68
CA ASP A 88 12.21 8.42 -8.97
C ASP A 88 11.21 8.55 -10.13
N ASP A 89 9.93 8.74 -9.77
CA ASP A 89 8.85 8.94 -10.73
C ASP A 89 8.76 10.44 -11.11
N PRO A 90 9.17 10.83 -12.34
CA PRO A 90 9.09 12.22 -12.77
C PRO A 90 7.65 12.74 -12.81
N ASP A 91 6.64 11.88 -13.00
CA ASP A 91 5.24 12.28 -12.97
C ASP A 91 4.79 12.66 -11.55
N GLU A 92 5.32 11.99 -10.53
CA GLU A 92 5.07 12.32 -9.12
C GLU A 92 5.71 13.65 -8.73
N ALA A 93 6.95 13.90 -9.16
CA ALA A 93 7.62 15.19 -8.95
C ALA A 93 6.81 16.34 -9.59
N ALA A 94 6.38 16.16 -10.84
CA ALA A 94 5.54 17.14 -11.52
C ALA A 94 4.17 17.31 -10.83
N ARG A 95 3.59 16.25 -10.24
CA ARG A 95 2.34 16.33 -9.48
C ARG A 95 2.50 17.14 -8.20
N LEU A 96 3.61 16.96 -7.49
CA LEU A 96 3.93 17.73 -6.28
C LEU A 96 4.11 19.22 -6.60
N GLU A 97 4.76 19.55 -7.72
CA GLU A 97 4.84 20.94 -8.19
C GLU A 97 3.44 21.52 -8.47
N ARG A 98 2.56 20.78 -9.16
CA ARG A 98 1.16 21.20 -9.40
C ARG A 98 0.39 21.41 -8.09
N ILE A 99 0.69 20.66 -7.03
CA ILE A 99 0.10 20.86 -5.70
C ILE A 99 0.50 22.20 -5.09
N THR A 100 1.74 22.66 -5.29
CA THR A 100 2.20 23.97 -4.77
C THR A 100 1.47 25.15 -5.41
N GLN A 101 0.93 24.94 -6.62
CA GLN A 101 0.23 25.95 -7.42
C GLN A 101 -1.30 25.86 -7.33
N LYS A 102 -1.86 25.16 -6.32
CA LYS A 102 -3.32 25.08 -6.14
C LYS A 102 -3.90 26.47 -5.86
N PRO A 103 -5.09 26.79 -6.42
CA PRO A 103 -5.79 28.01 -6.06
C PRO A 103 -6.17 27.98 -4.58
N LEU A 104 -6.40 29.16 -4.00
CA LEU A 104 -6.93 29.27 -2.65
C LEU A 104 -8.33 28.67 -2.60
N LEU A 105 -8.72 28.09 -1.47
CA LEU A 105 -10.06 27.51 -1.32
C LEU A 105 -11.17 28.52 -1.64
N SER A 106 -10.97 29.79 -1.30
CA SER A 106 -11.89 30.89 -1.60
C SER A 106 -12.04 31.21 -3.10
N GLN A 107 -11.18 30.65 -3.96
CA GLN A 107 -11.22 30.82 -5.41
C GLN A 107 -11.94 29.66 -6.12
N CYS A 108 -12.32 28.60 -5.40
CA CYS A 108 -13.17 27.52 -5.92
C CYS A 108 -14.64 27.87 -5.63
N TYR A 109 -15.36 28.40 -6.62
CA TYR A 109 -16.72 28.90 -6.44
C TYR A 109 -17.78 27.82 -6.61
N ASN A 110 -17.48 26.78 -7.39
CA ASN A 110 -18.43 25.71 -7.68
C ASN A 110 -17.75 24.34 -7.80
N LEU A 111 -18.55 23.28 -7.94
CA LEU A 111 -18.07 21.90 -7.99
C LEU A 111 -17.13 21.62 -9.18
N LEU A 112 -17.29 22.33 -10.30
CA LEU A 112 -16.42 22.16 -11.48
C LEU A 112 -15.01 22.70 -11.21
N ASP A 113 -14.87 23.75 -10.40
CA ASP A 113 -13.55 24.27 -10.00
C ASP A 113 -12.80 23.22 -9.16
N PHE A 114 -13.50 22.60 -8.19
CA PHE A 114 -12.94 21.49 -7.40
C PHE A 114 -12.55 20.31 -8.29
N GLU A 115 -13.39 19.94 -9.25
CA GLU A 115 -13.11 18.88 -10.20
C GLU A 115 -11.88 19.19 -11.06
N ALA A 116 -11.77 20.42 -11.58
CA ALA A 116 -10.64 20.85 -12.39
C ALA A 116 -9.32 20.81 -11.60
N VAL A 117 -9.33 21.27 -10.35
CA VAL A 117 -8.17 21.17 -9.45
C VAL A 117 -7.82 19.71 -9.21
N ALA A 118 -8.80 18.87 -8.88
CA ALA A 118 -8.59 17.44 -8.62
C ALA A 118 -7.97 16.72 -9.83
N ARG A 119 -8.48 16.95 -11.04
CA ARG A 119 -7.95 16.38 -12.29
C ARG A 119 -6.46 16.71 -12.52
N ARG A 120 -5.99 17.85 -12.01
CA ARG A 120 -4.61 18.32 -12.17
C ARG A 120 -3.64 17.74 -11.12
N VAL A 121 -4.11 17.49 -9.90
CA VAL A 121 -3.22 17.23 -8.73
C VAL A 121 -3.39 15.85 -8.10
N MET A 122 -4.50 15.16 -8.35
CA MET A 122 -4.73 13.82 -7.82
C MET A 122 -3.87 12.79 -8.58
N LYS A 123 -3.41 11.76 -7.87
CA LYS A 123 -2.75 10.61 -8.52
C LYS A 123 -3.75 9.93 -9.45
N LYS A 124 -3.29 9.53 -10.63
CA LYS A 124 -4.09 8.69 -11.51
C LYS A 124 -4.20 7.30 -10.86
N PRO A 125 -5.38 6.64 -10.92
CA PRO A 125 -5.47 5.25 -10.51
C PRO A 125 -4.51 4.40 -11.35
N ALA A 126 -3.85 3.44 -10.70
CA ALA A 126 -2.91 2.50 -11.31
C ALA A 126 -3.64 1.41 -12.13
#